data_AF-A0A8T3MHM8-F1
#
_entry.id   AF-A0A8T3MHM8-F1
#
_cell.length_a   1.000
_cell.length_b   1.000
_cell.length_c   1.000
_cell.angle_alpha   90.00
_cell.angle_beta   90.00
_cell.angle_gamma   90.00
#
_symmetry.space_group_name_H-M   'P 1'
#
loop_
_entity.id
_entity.type
_entity.pdbx_description
1 polymer ?
#
loop_
_entity_poly.entity_id
_entity_poly.type
_entity_poly.pdbx_seq_one_letter_code
_entity_poly.pdbx_strand_id
1 'polypeptide(L)'
;MMVEPSPASCPGCDAAVPPDARFCASCGQSLLDGRETTSDGARQTRLSAAAPAPLIEKMRAAKLSGERKPVTALFVDVVGSTALAEQMDAEDWTALMNEAFDEMSKAVFRYEGTIAQLQGDAMVAFFGAPVAHEDDPDRAVSAALDMVAAIDEFARQLEASHGIDFRIRAGINSGPVVVGNVGTDLRYEYTALGDAMNVAARMQAAAEPGSVLITASTHRLVANAFETEDLGEIALKGKAEPVHAYRVLARRAAPGRRRGLERAGLESPMVGRDDQLDSLRSLYRVVEVGRSRVAFVIGEPGLGKSRLLAEFRGWVSDEAGTDGGAAATWLEGRCVSYGRNLPYHLLLDLVRAALQLPFTGPELEIRAALDRQLAAWLGDEAADTAPFLAHLLGLPLRPDEADRARLEPEAMQGRYVASIHRLLRHLSGRGPVVLVCEDVHWADPASVALVSQLLPLAAQLPVFFIAALRADTDSAGWGLVTAARELFGDALVELRLQPLTEADSRDLVSNLLEIESLPGPVRDSILARAEGNPFFVEEVIRMLIERGVIQRRENRWVATAEASSVEIPETLHGLLLARIDQLPDGAKRTLRVASVIGRQFPLRVLERVLGQAGE
;
A
#
# COMPACT_ATOMS: atom_id res chain seq x y z
N MET A 1 -55.94 -3.59 41.79
CA MET A 1 -54.74 -2.85 42.23
C MET A 1 -53.88 -2.69 40.99
N MET A 2 -54.08 -1.60 40.23
CA MET A 2 -53.27 -1.30 39.04
C MET A 2 -52.02 -0.58 39.51
N VAL A 3 -50.84 -1.12 39.19
CA VAL A 3 -49.54 -0.56 39.53
C VAL A 3 -49.26 0.58 38.55
N GLU A 4 -49.19 1.82 39.03
CA GLU A 4 -48.75 2.96 38.23
C GLU A 4 -47.25 2.79 37.87
N PRO A 5 -46.86 2.99 36.60
CA PRO A 5 -45.45 2.94 36.22
C PRO A 5 -44.67 4.08 36.88
N SER A 6 -43.50 3.77 37.45
CA SER A 6 -42.59 4.78 38.03
C SER A 6 -42.17 5.80 36.96
N PRO A 7 -42.08 7.10 37.29
CA PRO A 7 -41.65 8.13 36.35
C PRO A 7 -40.18 7.91 35.95
N ALA A 8 -39.90 8.02 34.65
CA ALA A 8 -38.54 7.96 34.12
C ALA A 8 -37.72 9.17 34.61
N SER A 9 -36.44 8.98 34.89
CA SER A 9 -35.51 10.05 35.27
C SER A 9 -34.61 10.44 34.10
N CYS A 10 -34.26 11.72 34.03
CA CYS A 10 -33.36 12.25 33.00
C CYS A 10 -31.92 11.74 33.24
N PRO A 11 -31.26 11.10 32.26
CA PRO A 11 -29.91 10.55 32.45
C PRO A 11 -28.83 11.62 32.64
N GLY A 12 -29.11 12.89 32.30
CA GLY A 12 -28.16 13.99 32.45
C GLY A 12 -28.23 14.73 33.78
N CYS A 13 -29.37 14.70 34.49
CA CYS A 13 -29.55 15.48 35.72
C CYS A 13 -30.48 14.85 36.77
N ASP A 14 -30.90 13.59 36.57
CA ASP A 14 -31.78 12.80 37.44
C ASP A 14 -33.15 13.42 37.78
N ALA A 15 -33.54 14.50 37.10
CA ALA A 15 -34.86 15.10 37.27
C ALA A 15 -35.95 14.15 36.75
N ALA A 16 -37.08 14.08 37.45
CA ALA A 16 -38.23 13.30 37.00
C ALA A 16 -38.78 13.87 35.67
N VAL A 17 -39.00 12.99 34.71
CA VAL A 17 -39.46 13.34 33.37
C VAL A 17 -40.84 12.72 33.13
N PRO A 18 -41.81 13.49 32.61
CA PRO A 18 -43.03 12.93 32.05
C PRO A 18 -42.71 11.90 30.95
N PRO A 19 -43.46 10.78 30.87
CA PRO A 19 -43.17 9.70 29.91
C PRO A 19 -43.27 10.11 28.43
N ASP A 20 -43.85 11.27 28.12
CA ASP A 20 -44.04 11.84 26.79
C ASP A 20 -43.09 13.02 26.47
N ALA A 21 -42.19 13.40 27.39
CA ALA A 21 -41.31 14.54 27.17
C ALA A 21 -40.13 14.21 26.23
N ARG A 22 -39.98 15.02 25.17
CA ARG A 22 -38.86 14.89 24.21
C ARG A 22 -37.55 15.51 24.71
N PHE A 23 -37.63 16.44 25.67
CA PHE A 23 -36.49 17.14 26.28
C PHE A 23 -36.71 17.29 27.78
N CYS A 24 -35.62 17.30 28.55
CA CYS A 24 -35.66 17.58 29.99
C CYS A 24 -35.90 19.08 30.24
N ALA A 25 -36.96 19.41 30.99
CA ALA A 25 -37.29 20.79 31.33
C ALA A 25 -36.29 21.47 32.28
N SER A 26 -35.49 20.71 33.04
CA SER A 26 -34.48 21.27 33.95
C SER A 26 -33.15 21.59 33.28
N CYS A 27 -32.67 20.73 32.37
CA CYS A 27 -31.31 20.85 31.82
C CYS A 27 -31.26 20.94 30.28
N GLY A 28 -32.37 20.77 29.58
CA GLY A 28 -32.44 20.83 28.11
C GLY A 28 -31.94 19.57 27.38
N GLN A 29 -31.53 18.51 28.10
CA GLN A 29 -31.09 17.24 27.51
C GLN A 29 -32.20 16.61 26.66
N SER A 30 -31.88 16.22 25.41
CA SER A 30 -32.80 15.43 24.57
C SER A 30 -32.98 14.02 25.12
N LEU A 31 -34.23 13.55 25.17
CA LEU A 31 -34.61 12.24 25.72
C LEU A 31 -35.08 11.26 24.64
N LEU A 32 -34.97 11.66 23.37
CA LEU A 32 -35.24 10.79 22.23
C LEU A 32 -34.00 9.96 21.91
N ASP A 33 -34.11 8.64 22.06
CA ASP A 33 -33.13 7.68 21.56
C ASP A 33 -33.01 7.79 20.03
N GLY A 34 -32.02 8.57 19.57
CA GLY A 34 -31.21 8.41 18.36
C GLY A 34 -31.75 7.71 17.11
N ARG A 35 -33.04 7.82 16.77
CA ARG A 35 -33.62 7.18 15.58
C ARG A 35 -34.62 8.07 14.86
N GLU A 36 -34.10 9.13 14.26
CA GLU A 36 -34.58 9.59 12.94
C GLU A 36 -33.35 9.79 12.05
N THR A 37 -32.76 8.67 11.62
CA THR A 37 -31.80 8.68 10.53
C THR A 37 -32.58 8.69 9.21
N THR A 38 -32.46 9.78 8.45
CA THR A 38 -32.80 9.77 7.02
C THR A 38 -32.06 8.61 6.33
N SER A 39 -32.60 8.05 5.25
CA SER A 39 -32.02 6.89 4.54
C SER A 39 -30.51 6.99 4.28
N ASP A 40 -30.00 8.19 3.95
CA ASP A 40 -28.56 8.47 3.82
C ASP A 40 -27.75 8.33 5.13
N GLY A 41 -28.31 8.78 6.26
CA GLY A 41 -27.65 8.70 7.56
C GLY A 41 -27.62 7.26 8.11
N ALA A 42 -28.64 6.46 7.80
CA ALA A 42 -28.66 5.03 8.13
C ALA A 42 -27.60 4.26 7.31
N ARG A 43 -27.39 4.64 6.04
CA ARG A 43 -26.37 4.08 5.14
C ARG A 43 -24.95 4.37 5.66
N GLN A 44 -24.66 5.62 6.02
CA GLN A 44 -23.38 6.03 6.63
C GLN A 44 -23.13 5.36 7.98
N THR A 45 -24.15 5.21 8.82
CA THR A 45 -24.03 4.58 10.15
C THR A 45 -23.71 3.08 10.03
N ARG A 46 -24.32 2.34 9.08
CA ARG A 46 -24.02 0.92 8.85
C ARG A 46 -22.61 0.68 8.33
N LEU A 47 -22.10 1.51 7.41
CA LEU A 47 -20.73 1.40 6.90
C LEU A 47 -19.68 1.84 7.92
N SER A 48 -20.00 2.81 8.79
CA SER A 48 -19.15 3.12 9.95
C SER A 48 -19.05 1.97 10.94
N ALA A 49 -20.01 1.04 10.95
CA ALA A 49 -19.97 -0.20 11.73
C ALA A 49 -19.21 -1.35 11.01
N ALA A 50 -19.02 -1.25 9.68
CA ALA A 50 -18.20 -2.19 8.89
C ALA A 50 -16.71 -1.78 8.81
N ALA A 51 -16.37 -0.55 9.18
CA ALA A 51 -14.99 -0.08 9.26
C ALA A 51 -14.22 -0.79 10.40
N PRO A 52 -12.92 -1.09 10.25
CA PRO A 52 -12.12 -1.67 11.33
C PRO A 52 -12.12 -0.80 12.60
N ALA A 53 -12.24 -1.41 13.79
CA ALA A 53 -12.27 -0.71 15.07
C ALA A 53 -11.15 0.34 15.28
N PRO A 54 -9.87 0.09 14.86
CA PRO A 54 -8.80 1.08 14.97
C PRO A 54 -9.03 2.33 14.10
N LEU A 55 -9.71 2.19 12.96
CA LEU A 55 -10.03 3.31 12.07
C LEU A 55 -11.15 4.15 12.69
N ILE A 56 -12.19 3.50 13.25
CA ILE A 56 -13.30 4.17 13.94
C ILE A 56 -12.78 5.00 15.13
N GLU A 57 -11.88 4.44 15.93
CA GLU A 57 -11.29 5.13 17.09
C GLU A 57 -10.48 6.36 16.66
N LYS A 58 -9.70 6.24 15.58
CA LYS A 58 -8.93 7.36 15.02
C LYS A 58 -9.81 8.42 14.36
N MET A 59 -10.90 8.03 13.69
CA MET A 59 -11.90 8.97 13.17
C MET A 59 -12.61 9.73 14.29
N ARG A 60 -12.88 9.07 15.43
CA ARG A 60 -13.43 9.70 16.63
C ARG A 60 -12.42 10.62 17.33
N ALA A 61 -11.14 10.28 17.31
CA ALA A 61 -10.06 11.09 17.88
C ALA A 61 -9.73 12.33 17.02
N ALA A 62 -9.91 12.27 15.70
CA ALA A 62 -9.78 13.42 14.79
C ALA A 62 -10.86 14.50 14.95
N LYS A 63 -11.73 14.38 15.97
CA LYS A 63 -12.73 15.37 16.35
C LYS A 63 -12.04 16.65 16.80
N LEU A 64 -12.00 17.66 15.93
CA LEU A 64 -12.82 18.87 16.12
C LEU A 64 -12.56 19.97 15.10
N SER A 65 -11.61 19.83 14.18
CA SER A 65 -11.27 20.96 13.31
C SER A 65 -10.41 20.50 12.12
N GLY A 66 -10.85 20.75 10.89
CA GLY A 66 -10.38 20.01 9.70
C GLY A 66 -9.01 20.39 9.17
N GLU A 67 -8.14 19.44 8.87
CA GLU A 67 -6.67 19.49 8.78
C GLU A 67 -6.11 19.46 7.36
N ARG A 68 -5.07 20.26 7.05
CA ARG A 68 -4.46 20.23 5.71
C ARG A 68 -3.41 19.12 5.61
N LYS A 69 -3.66 18.12 4.78
CA LYS A 69 -2.77 16.96 4.58
C LYS A 69 -2.64 16.61 3.09
N PRO A 70 -1.49 16.04 2.65
CA PRO A 70 -1.44 15.36 1.36
C PRO A 70 -2.36 14.13 1.44
N VAL A 71 -3.24 14.00 0.46
CA VAL A 71 -4.20 12.90 0.36
C VAL A 71 -4.21 12.42 -1.08
N THR A 72 -4.41 11.12 -1.26
CA THR A 72 -4.82 10.57 -2.55
C THR A 72 -6.33 10.37 -2.55
N ALA A 73 -7.01 11.17 -3.35
CA ALA A 73 -8.46 11.14 -3.51
C ALA A 73 -8.84 10.11 -4.58
N LEU A 74 -9.85 9.29 -4.29
CA LEU A 74 -10.44 8.31 -5.19
C LEU A 74 -11.93 8.65 -5.36
N PHE A 75 -12.32 8.91 -6.60
CA PHE A 75 -13.72 9.06 -6.99
C PHE A 75 -14.11 7.88 -7.88
N VAL A 76 -15.26 7.29 -7.61
CA VAL A 76 -15.84 6.19 -8.39
C VAL A 76 -17.30 6.52 -8.66
N ASP A 77 -17.76 6.17 -9.85
CA ASP A 77 -19.10 6.49 -10.36
C ASP A 77 -19.63 5.35 -11.23
N VAL A 78 -20.94 5.10 -11.15
CA VAL A 78 -21.63 4.11 -11.99
C VAL A 78 -21.96 4.74 -13.34
N VAL A 79 -21.50 4.11 -14.41
CA VAL A 79 -21.71 4.58 -15.78
C VAL A 79 -23.17 4.44 -16.15
N GLY A 80 -23.79 5.53 -16.61
CA GLY A 80 -25.16 5.52 -17.10
C GLY A 80 -26.22 5.28 -16.02
N SER A 81 -25.87 5.47 -14.74
CA SER A 81 -26.73 5.30 -13.57
C SER A 81 -28.14 5.88 -13.72
N THR A 82 -28.28 7.08 -14.29
CA THR A 82 -29.58 7.74 -14.47
C THR A 82 -30.48 6.97 -15.43
N ALA A 83 -29.93 6.48 -16.54
CA ALA A 83 -30.68 5.69 -17.51
C ALA A 83 -31.02 4.30 -16.98
N LEU A 84 -30.17 3.73 -16.12
CA LEU A 84 -30.44 2.47 -15.43
C LEU A 84 -31.54 2.63 -14.38
N ALA A 85 -31.49 3.70 -13.58
CA ALA A 85 -32.49 4.00 -12.56
C ALA A 85 -33.89 4.24 -13.15
N GLU A 86 -34.00 4.79 -14.37
CA GLU A 86 -35.29 4.94 -15.07
C GLU A 86 -35.92 3.61 -15.54
N GLN A 87 -35.12 2.55 -15.65
CA GLN A 87 -35.56 1.24 -16.12
C GLN A 87 -35.97 0.30 -14.97
N MET A 88 -35.77 0.71 -13.72
CA MET A 88 -35.98 -0.11 -12.54
C MET A 88 -36.94 0.56 -11.55
N ASP A 89 -37.57 -0.25 -10.69
CA ASP A 89 -38.24 0.31 -9.53
C ASP A 89 -37.22 0.95 -8.57
N ALA A 90 -37.63 2.00 -7.87
CA ALA A 90 -36.75 2.74 -6.97
C ALA A 90 -36.23 1.88 -5.81
N GLU A 91 -37.01 0.90 -5.33
CA GLU A 91 -36.59 -0.03 -4.28
C GLU A 91 -35.52 -1.00 -4.81
N ASP A 92 -35.72 -1.56 -5.99
CA ASP A 92 -34.77 -2.48 -6.64
C ASP A 92 -33.45 -1.77 -6.99
N TRP A 93 -33.51 -0.54 -7.53
CA TRP A 93 -32.32 0.28 -7.79
C TRP A 93 -31.55 0.58 -6.50
N THR A 94 -32.27 0.89 -5.41
CA THR A 94 -31.64 1.16 -4.11
C THR A 94 -30.95 -0.08 -3.54
N ALA A 95 -31.58 -1.26 -3.66
CA ALA A 95 -30.99 -2.52 -3.24
C ALA A 95 -29.72 -2.86 -4.03
N LEU A 96 -29.77 -2.76 -5.36
CA LEU A 96 -28.64 -3.00 -6.26
C LEU A 96 -27.46 -2.05 -5.95
N MET A 97 -27.75 -0.76 -5.76
CA MET A 97 -26.71 0.22 -5.41
C MET A 97 -26.09 -0.05 -4.04
N ASN A 98 -26.86 -0.55 -3.05
CA ASN A 98 -26.31 -0.93 -1.76
C ASN A 98 -25.32 -2.09 -1.89
N GLU A 99 -25.69 -3.11 -2.66
CA GLU A 99 -24.82 -4.27 -2.90
C GLU A 99 -23.53 -3.86 -3.62
N ALA A 100 -23.63 -3.03 -4.66
CA ALA A 100 -22.46 -2.48 -5.35
C ALA A 100 -21.55 -1.66 -4.42
N PHE A 101 -22.12 -0.81 -3.55
CA PHE A 101 -21.32 -0.06 -2.58
C PHE A 101 -20.71 -0.94 -1.50
N ASP A 102 -21.37 -2.00 -1.06
CA ASP A 102 -20.80 -2.94 -0.10
C ASP A 102 -19.57 -3.65 -0.71
N GLU A 103 -19.64 -4.08 -1.97
CA GLU A 103 -18.49 -4.67 -2.66
C GLU A 103 -17.34 -3.67 -2.84
N MET A 104 -17.62 -2.44 -3.30
CA MET A 104 -16.60 -1.40 -3.43
C MET A 104 -15.97 -1.02 -2.07
N SER A 105 -16.77 -0.98 -1.00
CA SER A 105 -16.31 -0.60 0.33
C SER A 105 -15.28 -1.58 0.89
N LYS A 106 -15.44 -2.89 0.61
CA LYS A 106 -14.45 -3.91 1.00
C LYS A 106 -13.06 -3.59 0.43
N ALA A 107 -13.00 -3.12 -0.82
CA ALA A 107 -11.73 -2.72 -1.44
C ALA A 107 -11.12 -1.48 -0.76
N VAL A 108 -11.91 -0.43 -0.46
CA VAL A 108 -11.40 0.74 0.28
C VAL A 108 -10.79 0.34 1.61
N PHE A 109 -11.54 -0.42 2.42
CA PHE A 109 -11.11 -0.80 3.76
C PHE A 109 -9.93 -1.76 3.76
N ARG A 110 -9.83 -2.65 2.76
CA ARG A 110 -8.69 -3.58 2.57
C ARG A 110 -7.36 -2.82 2.47
N TYR A 111 -7.35 -1.66 1.83
CA TYR A 111 -6.17 -0.81 1.68
C TYR A 111 -6.11 0.32 2.73
N GLU A 112 -6.89 0.21 3.79
CA GLU A 112 -7.03 1.16 4.90
C GLU A 112 -7.40 2.58 4.45
N GLY A 113 -8.14 2.69 3.35
CA GLY A 113 -8.75 3.95 2.92
C GLY A 113 -9.94 4.33 3.78
N THR A 114 -10.32 5.61 3.72
CA THR A 114 -11.51 6.14 4.40
C THR A 114 -12.55 6.50 3.35
N ILE A 115 -13.76 5.96 3.47
CA ILE A 115 -14.91 6.38 2.66
C ILE A 115 -15.41 7.70 3.23
N ALA A 116 -15.32 8.75 2.43
CA ALA A 116 -15.79 10.08 2.79
C ALA A 116 -17.31 10.17 2.67
N GLN A 117 -17.82 9.72 1.52
CA GLN A 117 -19.20 9.93 1.15
C GLN A 117 -19.66 8.93 0.10
N LEU A 118 -20.95 8.59 0.17
CA LEU A 118 -21.69 7.95 -0.90
C LEU A 118 -22.71 8.98 -1.40
N GLN A 119 -22.66 9.34 -2.67
CA GLN A 119 -23.52 10.36 -3.28
C GLN A 119 -24.29 9.72 -4.43
N GLY A 120 -25.51 9.25 -4.18
CA GLY A 120 -26.34 8.63 -5.23
C GLY A 120 -25.67 7.39 -5.81
N ASP A 121 -25.06 7.55 -6.99
CA ASP A 121 -24.32 6.61 -7.82
C ASP A 121 -22.78 6.66 -7.66
N ALA A 122 -22.27 7.64 -6.92
CA ALA A 122 -20.85 7.85 -6.73
C ALA A 122 -20.36 7.49 -5.32
N MET A 123 -19.13 6.95 -5.25
CA MET A 123 -18.37 6.76 -4.02
C MET A 123 -17.15 7.69 -4.01
N VAL A 124 -16.94 8.37 -2.90
CA VAL A 124 -15.76 9.19 -2.64
C VAL A 124 -14.98 8.59 -1.48
N ALA A 125 -13.73 8.24 -1.73
CA ALA A 125 -12.80 7.73 -0.74
C ALA A 125 -11.48 8.51 -0.77
N PHE A 126 -10.73 8.45 0.33
CA PHE A 126 -9.40 9.02 0.38
C PHE A 126 -8.42 8.19 1.21
N PHE A 127 -7.16 8.30 0.84
CA PHE A 127 -6.00 7.66 1.47
C PHE A 127 -5.05 8.75 1.93
N GLY A 128 -4.50 8.63 3.15
CA GLY A 128 -3.73 9.71 3.77
C GLY A 128 -4.41 10.42 4.94
N ALA A 129 -5.68 10.09 5.21
CA ALA A 129 -6.41 10.59 6.36
C ALA A 129 -7.46 9.56 6.85
N PRO A 130 -7.69 9.44 8.17
CA PRO A 130 -7.01 10.16 9.26
C PRO A 130 -5.56 9.72 9.49
N VAL A 131 -5.18 8.54 8.98
CA VAL A 131 -3.82 7.98 9.02
C VAL A 131 -3.17 8.16 7.67
N ALA A 132 -1.91 8.64 7.68
CA ALA A 132 -1.10 8.77 6.47
C ALA A 132 -0.02 7.70 6.41
N HIS A 133 0.23 7.23 5.20
CA HIS A 133 1.25 6.25 4.85
C HIS A 133 2.05 6.75 3.64
N GLU A 134 3.29 6.28 3.51
CA GLU A 134 4.13 6.61 2.35
C GLU A 134 3.54 6.06 1.04
N ASP A 135 2.80 4.96 1.12
CA ASP A 135 2.22 4.20 0.02
C ASP A 135 0.72 4.49 -0.22
N ASP A 136 0.16 5.58 0.34
CA ASP A 136 -1.24 5.99 0.11
C ASP A 136 -1.64 6.12 -1.38
N PRO A 137 -0.79 6.62 -2.29
CA PRO A 137 -1.08 6.61 -3.72
C PRO A 137 -1.28 5.21 -4.29
N ASP A 138 -0.45 4.24 -3.88
CA ASP A 138 -0.56 2.86 -4.37
C ASP A 138 -1.78 2.16 -3.80
N ARG A 139 -2.09 2.43 -2.54
CA ARG A 139 -3.30 1.92 -1.88
C ARG A 139 -4.55 2.39 -2.60
N ALA A 140 -4.61 3.67 -2.99
CA ALA A 140 -5.73 4.22 -3.75
C ALA A 140 -5.89 3.57 -5.13
N VAL A 141 -4.79 3.44 -5.87
CA VAL A 141 -4.81 2.79 -7.20
C VAL A 141 -5.16 1.31 -7.07
N SER A 142 -4.62 0.62 -6.05
CA SER A 142 -4.92 -0.78 -5.76
C SER A 142 -6.39 -0.99 -5.42
N ALA A 143 -6.96 -0.11 -4.59
CA ALA A 143 -8.38 -0.13 -4.24
C ALA A 143 -9.25 0.08 -5.48
N ALA A 144 -8.92 1.05 -6.34
CA ALA A 144 -9.69 1.31 -7.55
C ALA A 144 -9.67 0.14 -8.54
N LEU A 145 -8.52 -0.51 -8.74
CA LEU A 145 -8.43 -1.71 -9.58
C LEU A 145 -9.24 -2.88 -8.99
N ASP A 146 -9.15 -3.09 -7.67
CA ASP A 146 -9.93 -4.13 -6.98
C ASP A 146 -11.45 -3.86 -7.07
N MET A 147 -11.87 -2.58 -7.01
CA MET A 147 -13.28 -2.19 -7.19
C MET A 147 -13.78 -2.50 -8.60
N VAL A 148 -13.02 -2.11 -9.63
CA VAL A 148 -13.39 -2.38 -11.03
C VAL A 148 -13.55 -3.88 -11.24
N ALA A 149 -12.58 -4.68 -10.78
CA ALA A 149 -12.65 -6.14 -10.91
C ALA A 149 -13.83 -6.76 -10.13
N ALA A 150 -14.12 -6.28 -8.92
CA ALA A 150 -15.25 -6.77 -8.12
C ALA A 150 -16.60 -6.42 -8.76
N ILE A 151 -16.72 -5.20 -9.31
CA ILE A 151 -17.93 -4.78 -10.00
C ILE A 151 -18.09 -5.50 -11.35
N ASP A 152 -17.03 -5.80 -12.08
CA ASP A 152 -17.13 -6.58 -13.31
C ASP A 152 -17.68 -7.99 -13.03
N GLU A 153 -17.31 -8.61 -11.90
CA GLU A 153 -17.91 -9.89 -11.47
C GLU A 153 -19.39 -9.73 -11.11
N PHE A 154 -19.73 -8.71 -10.33
CA PHE A 154 -21.12 -8.38 -9.99
C PHE A 154 -21.98 -8.09 -11.23
N ALA A 155 -21.42 -7.37 -12.21
CA ALA A 155 -22.06 -7.03 -13.47
C ALA A 155 -22.39 -8.27 -14.30
N ARG A 156 -21.52 -9.28 -14.34
CA ARG A 156 -21.82 -10.55 -15.02
C ARG A 156 -23.02 -11.27 -14.41
N GLN A 157 -23.16 -11.22 -13.09
CA GLN A 157 -24.30 -11.82 -12.39
C GLN A 157 -25.60 -11.05 -12.70
N LEU A 158 -25.52 -9.71 -12.74
CA LEU A 158 -26.64 -8.84 -13.13
C LEU A 158 -27.04 -9.00 -14.60
N GLU A 159 -26.08 -9.12 -15.52
CA GLU A 159 -26.36 -9.35 -16.94
C GLU A 159 -27.07 -10.70 -17.14
N ALA A 160 -26.61 -11.76 -16.47
CA ALA A 160 -27.20 -13.08 -16.57
C ALA A 160 -28.63 -13.16 -16.00
N SER A 161 -28.96 -12.35 -14.99
CA SER A 161 -30.24 -12.38 -14.28
C SER A 161 -31.25 -11.34 -14.76
N HIS A 162 -30.78 -10.15 -15.14
CA HIS A 162 -31.60 -8.97 -15.44
C HIS A 162 -31.27 -8.31 -16.78
N GLY A 163 -30.22 -8.74 -17.49
CA GLY A 163 -29.80 -8.13 -18.77
C GLY A 163 -29.25 -6.71 -18.63
N ILE A 164 -28.78 -6.34 -17.43
CA ILE A 164 -28.28 -5.01 -17.10
C ILE A 164 -26.76 -4.98 -17.27
N ASP A 165 -26.27 -4.05 -18.09
CA ASP A 165 -24.85 -3.71 -18.18
C ASP A 165 -24.49 -2.70 -17.10
N PHE A 166 -23.84 -3.19 -16.03
CA PHE A 166 -23.47 -2.38 -14.88
C PHE A 166 -21.94 -2.17 -14.86
N ARG A 167 -21.48 -0.95 -15.03
CA ARG A 167 -20.04 -0.63 -15.05
C ARG A 167 -19.72 0.57 -14.19
N ILE A 168 -18.53 0.57 -13.60
CA ILE A 168 -18.00 1.74 -12.89
C ILE A 168 -16.80 2.33 -13.61
N ARG A 169 -16.44 3.56 -13.27
CA ARG A 169 -15.21 4.23 -13.70
C ARG A 169 -14.62 4.99 -12.53
N ALA A 170 -13.29 5.11 -12.48
CA ALA A 170 -12.60 5.71 -11.36
C ALA A 170 -11.60 6.79 -11.77
N GLY A 171 -11.42 7.77 -10.89
CA GLY A 171 -10.48 8.87 -11.04
C GLY A 171 -9.71 9.13 -9.76
N ILE A 172 -8.39 9.28 -9.90
CA ILE A 172 -7.49 9.42 -8.76
C ILE A 172 -6.60 10.64 -8.94
N ASN A 173 -6.43 11.39 -7.86
CA ASN A 173 -5.44 12.46 -7.82
C ASN A 173 -4.84 12.60 -6.41
N SER A 174 -3.53 12.78 -6.36
CA SER A 174 -2.77 13.00 -5.13
C SER A 174 -2.41 14.47 -5.02
N GLY A 175 -2.76 15.08 -3.89
CA GLY A 175 -2.49 16.49 -3.64
C GLY A 175 -2.92 16.95 -2.25
N PRO A 176 -2.62 18.20 -1.88
CA PRO A 176 -3.00 18.75 -0.60
C PRO A 176 -4.51 19.01 -0.54
N VAL A 177 -5.17 18.49 0.50
CA VAL A 177 -6.59 18.72 0.80
C VAL A 177 -6.75 19.09 2.27
N VAL A 178 -7.96 19.50 2.65
CA VAL A 178 -8.36 19.85 4.01
C VAL A 178 -9.37 18.82 4.48
N VAL A 179 -8.99 17.97 5.43
CA VAL A 179 -9.81 16.85 5.89
C VAL A 179 -10.41 17.15 7.26
N GLY A 180 -11.72 17.13 7.39
CA GLY A 180 -12.36 17.24 8.70
C GLY A 180 -13.86 17.08 8.65
N ASN A 181 -14.51 17.28 9.80
CA ASN A 181 -15.96 17.34 9.86
C ASN A 181 -16.44 18.64 9.19
N VAL A 182 -17.03 18.51 8.00
CA VAL A 182 -17.65 19.60 7.24
C VAL A 182 -19.16 19.40 7.31
N GLY A 183 -19.89 20.45 7.68
CA GLY A 183 -21.34 20.36 7.89
C GLY A 183 -21.90 21.48 8.76
N THR A 184 -23.18 21.39 9.08
CA THR A 184 -23.89 22.30 10.01
C THR A 184 -24.10 21.59 11.36
N ASP A 185 -24.58 22.31 12.38
CA ASP A 185 -24.84 21.72 13.70
C ASP A 185 -25.78 20.49 13.67
N LEU A 186 -26.54 20.32 12.58
CA LEU A 186 -27.53 19.25 12.37
C LEU A 186 -27.02 18.08 11.48
N ARG A 187 -25.92 18.26 10.73
CA ARG A 187 -25.32 17.22 9.88
C ARG A 187 -23.81 17.44 9.78
N TYR A 188 -23.01 16.46 10.21
CA TYR A 188 -21.54 16.48 10.15
C TYR A 188 -21.04 15.32 9.30
N GLU A 189 -20.19 15.59 8.30
CA GLU A 189 -19.54 14.57 7.47
C GLU A 189 -18.02 14.72 7.52
N TYR A 190 -17.29 13.64 7.80
CA TYR A 190 -15.84 13.64 7.73
C TYR A 190 -15.40 13.56 6.26
N THR A 191 -15.02 14.70 5.68
CA THR A 191 -14.72 14.81 4.25
C THR A 191 -13.48 15.64 3.98
N ALA A 192 -12.97 15.53 2.75
CA ALA A 192 -11.82 16.26 2.26
C ALA A 192 -12.26 17.37 1.30
N LEU A 193 -11.74 18.59 1.47
CA LEU A 193 -11.99 19.74 0.60
C LEU A 193 -10.68 20.21 -0.03
N GLY A 194 -10.71 20.48 -1.33
CA GLY A 194 -9.56 21.07 -2.03
C GLY A 194 -9.61 20.84 -3.52
N ASP A 195 -8.78 21.59 -4.25
CA ASP A 195 -8.64 21.44 -5.70
C ASP A 195 -8.27 20.00 -6.10
N ALA A 196 -7.48 19.30 -5.26
CA ALA A 196 -7.11 17.91 -5.53
C ALA A 196 -8.31 16.95 -5.57
N MET A 197 -9.35 17.19 -4.76
CA MET A 197 -10.62 16.42 -4.81
C MET A 197 -11.37 16.70 -6.10
N ASN A 198 -11.48 17.97 -6.49
CA ASN A 198 -12.15 18.38 -7.73
C ASN A 198 -11.45 17.81 -8.97
N VAL A 199 -10.11 17.76 -8.96
CA VAL A 199 -9.34 17.15 -10.04
C VAL A 199 -9.59 15.63 -10.10
N ALA A 200 -9.61 14.93 -8.97
CA ALA A 200 -9.93 13.49 -8.95
C ALA A 200 -11.34 13.22 -9.50
N ALA A 201 -12.34 13.99 -9.09
CA ALA A 201 -13.71 13.88 -9.63
C ALA A 201 -13.74 14.11 -11.15
N ARG A 202 -12.97 15.08 -11.66
CA ARG A 202 -12.88 15.33 -13.11
C ARG A 202 -12.12 14.23 -13.85
N MET A 203 -11.14 13.58 -13.22
CA MET A 203 -10.51 12.37 -13.76
C MET A 203 -11.48 11.23 -13.88
N GLN A 204 -12.32 11.01 -12.88
CA GLN A 204 -13.35 10.00 -12.92
C GLN A 204 -14.32 10.28 -14.06
N ALA A 205 -14.77 11.53 -14.22
CA ALA A 205 -15.71 11.90 -15.27
C ALA A 205 -15.14 11.72 -16.68
N ALA A 206 -13.81 11.86 -16.85
CA ALA A 206 -13.11 11.66 -18.11
C ALA A 206 -12.74 10.19 -18.37
N ALA A 207 -12.86 9.31 -17.37
CA ALA A 207 -12.52 7.90 -17.50
C ALA A 207 -13.54 7.15 -18.35
N GLU A 208 -13.02 6.20 -19.15
CA GLU A 208 -13.85 5.24 -19.87
C GLU A 208 -14.47 4.22 -18.89
N PRO A 209 -15.62 3.62 -19.22
CA PRO A 209 -16.21 2.55 -18.41
C PRO A 209 -15.24 1.40 -18.17
N GLY A 210 -15.13 0.94 -16.92
CA GLY A 210 -14.19 -0.12 -16.52
C GLY A 210 -12.74 0.34 -16.40
N SER A 211 -12.45 1.65 -16.40
CA SER A 211 -11.09 2.16 -16.35
C SER A 211 -10.81 3.07 -15.15
N VAL A 212 -9.53 3.16 -14.79
CA VAL A 212 -9.02 4.03 -13.72
C VAL A 212 -8.09 5.07 -14.35
N LEU A 213 -8.41 6.36 -14.20
CA LEU A 213 -7.54 7.46 -14.63
C LEU A 213 -6.82 8.11 -13.46
N ILE A 214 -5.54 8.41 -13.65
CA ILE A 214 -4.70 9.13 -12.69
C ILE A 214 -4.04 10.35 -13.34
N THR A 215 -3.76 11.37 -12.53
CA THR A 215 -3.00 12.56 -12.96
C THR A 215 -1.50 12.30 -12.99
N ALA A 216 -0.73 13.17 -13.65
CA ALA A 216 0.73 13.13 -13.62
C ALA A 216 1.36 13.26 -12.22
N SER A 217 0.69 13.92 -11.26
CA SER A 217 1.17 13.96 -9.87
C SER A 217 1.06 12.59 -9.21
N THR A 218 -0.05 11.89 -9.40
CA THR A 218 -0.22 10.51 -8.90
C THR A 218 0.67 9.52 -9.66
N HIS A 219 0.76 9.63 -10.99
CA HIS A 219 1.60 8.75 -11.81
C HIS A 219 3.06 8.75 -11.33
N ARG A 220 3.65 9.92 -11.04
CA ARG A 220 5.02 10.01 -10.51
C ARG A 220 5.26 9.15 -9.25
N LEU A 221 4.25 9.04 -8.40
CA LEU A 221 4.29 8.30 -7.14
C LEU A 221 4.12 6.79 -7.36
N VAL A 222 3.28 6.39 -8.31
CA VAL A 222 2.86 4.98 -8.49
C VAL A 222 3.51 4.28 -9.70
N ALA A 223 4.24 5.00 -10.56
CA ALA A 223 4.77 4.52 -11.85
C ALA A 223 5.72 3.31 -11.75
N ASN A 224 6.19 2.94 -10.55
CA ASN A 224 7.01 1.73 -10.35
C ASN A 224 6.17 0.50 -10.00
N ALA A 225 4.97 0.68 -9.46
CA ALA A 225 4.10 -0.40 -9.00
C ALA A 225 3.02 -0.79 -10.03
N PHE A 226 2.68 0.09 -10.97
CA PHE A 226 1.60 -0.15 -11.91
C PHE A 226 2.04 0.05 -13.37
N GLU A 227 1.42 -0.73 -14.24
CA GLU A 227 1.46 -0.51 -15.68
C GLU A 227 0.44 0.57 -16.03
N THR A 228 0.88 1.56 -16.80
CA THR A 228 0.03 2.69 -17.18
C THR A 228 0.21 3.00 -18.65
N GLU A 229 -0.86 3.48 -19.27
CA GLU A 229 -0.91 4.00 -20.62
C GLU A 229 -0.97 5.54 -20.54
N ASP A 230 -0.09 6.22 -21.27
CA ASP A 230 -0.06 7.68 -21.35
C ASP A 230 -1.14 8.18 -22.31
N LEU A 231 -2.07 8.99 -21.80
CA LEU A 231 -3.17 9.58 -22.59
C LEU A 231 -2.88 11.02 -23.02
N GLY A 232 -1.74 11.58 -22.65
CA GLY A 232 -1.36 12.96 -22.93
C GLY A 232 -2.17 13.99 -22.13
N GLU A 233 -2.24 15.21 -22.67
CA GLU A 233 -2.97 16.31 -22.06
C GLU A 233 -4.47 16.25 -22.35
N ILE A 234 -5.29 16.19 -21.31
CA ILE A 234 -6.75 16.24 -21.41
C ILE A 234 -7.30 17.54 -20.79
N ALA A 235 -8.23 18.16 -21.51
CA ALA A 235 -8.90 19.37 -21.05
C ALA A 235 -9.98 19.01 -20.01
N LEU A 236 -9.81 19.47 -18.77
CA LEU A 236 -10.81 19.29 -17.73
C LEU A 236 -11.69 20.52 -17.60
N LYS A 237 -13.00 20.29 -17.55
CA LYS A 237 -14.00 21.35 -17.39
C LYS A 237 -13.64 22.26 -16.21
N GLY A 238 -13.44 23.54 -16.47
CA GLY A 238 -13.11 24.53 -15.43
C GLY A 238 -11.67 24.47 -14.90
N LYS A 239 -10.72 23.90 -15.66
CA LYS A 239 -9.29 24.18 -15.52
C LYS A 239 -8.83 25.06 -16.67
N ALA A 240 -7.95 26.02 -16.36
CA ALA A 240 -7.35 26.88 -17.37
C ALA A 240 -6.28 26.14 -18.19
N GLU A 241 -5.54 25.24 -17.53
CA GLU A 241 -4.48 24.43 -18.15
C GLU A 241 -4.94 22.97 -18.30
N PRO A 242 -4.62 22.31 -19.44
CA PRO A 242 -4.80 20.88 -19.60
C PRO A 242 -4.07 20.09 -18.51
N VAL A 243 -4.61 18.92 -18.16
CA VAL A 243 -3.99 18.02 -17.18
C VAL A 243 -3.49 16.80 -17.91
N HIS A 244 -2.22 16.46 -17.73
CA HIS A 244 -1.64 15.23 -18.28
C HIS A 244 -2.16 14.01 -17.50
N ALA A 245 -2.81 13.09 -18.21
CA ALA A 245 -3.50 11.94 -17.65
C ALA A 245 -2.91 10.60 -18.11
N TYR A 246 -3.06 9.60 -17.24
CA TYR A 246 -2.62 8.23 -17.49
C TYR A 246 -3.76 7.27 -17.15
N ARG A 247 -3.93 6.22 -17.94
CA ARG A 247 -4.82 5.09 -17.62
C ARG A 247 -4.02 4.03 -16.89
N VAL A 248 -4.52 3.54 -15.76
CA VAL A 248 -3.92 2.40 -15.06
C VAL A 248 -4.44 1.11 -15.67
N LEU A 249 -3.52 0.23 -16.08
CA LEU A 249 -3.84 -1.03 -16.73
C LEU A 249 -3.85 -2.19 -15.73
N ALA A 250 -2.76 -2.36 -15.00
CA ALA A 250 -2.58 -3.48 -14.08
C ALA A 250 -1.52 -3.17 -13.02
N ARG A 251 -1.47 -4.02 -11.99
CA ARG A 251 -0.30 -4.10 -11.09
C ARG A 251 0.84 -4.77 -11.84
N ARG A 252 2.05 -4.25 -11.70
CA ARG A 252 3.24 -4.93 -12.23
C ARG A 252 3.50 -6.20 -11.44
N ALA A 253 3.79 -7.30 -12.14
CA ALA A 253 4.18 -8.56 -11.52
C ALA A 253 5.50 -8.46 -10.72
N ALA A 254 6.40 -7.55 -11.13
CA ALA A 254 7.58 -7.17 -10.38
C ALA A 254 7.63 -5.64 -10.29
N PRO A 255 7.31 -5.05 -9.12
CA PRO A 255 7.38 -3.60 -8.96
C PRO A 255 8.83 -3.14 -9.19
N GLY A 256 9.02 -2.16 -10.08
CA GLY A 256 10.32 -1.55 -10.35
C GLY A 256 10.89 -0.89 -9.08
N ARG A 257 12.21 -0.62 -9.08
CA ARG A 257 12.89 0.02 -7.95
C ARG A 257 12.25 1.38 -7.66
N ARG A 258 11.61 1.51 -6.48
CA ARG A 258 10.97 2.75 -6.02
C ARG A 258 11.97 3.84 -5.65
N ARG A 259 13.14 3.42 -5.20
CA ARG A 259 14.19 4.23 -4.57
C ARG A 259 15.47 4.06 -5.39
N GLY A 260 16.17 5.16 -5.64
CA GLY A 260 17.30 5.24 -6.57
C GLY A 260 17.27 6.49 -7.45
N LEU A 261 18.41 6.80 -8.05
CA LEU A 261 18.56 7.90 -9.03
C LEU A 261 18.52 7.40 -10.49
N GLU A 262 18.16 6.14 -10.71
CA GLU A 262 18.10 5.48 -12.03
C GLU A 262 17.18 6.23 -13.01
N ARG A 263 16.06 6.79 -12.51
CA ARG A 263 15.15 7.65 -13.32
C ARG A 263 15.81 8.95 -13.80
N ALA A 264 16.81 9.44 -13.07
CA ALA A 264 17.63 10.57 -13.51
C ALA A 264 18.74 10.11 -14.49
N GLY A 265 18.89 8.81 -14.73
CA GLY A 265 19.97 8.21 -15.50
C GLY A 265 21.27 8.06 -14.70
N LEU A 266 21.18 7.98 -13.37
CA LEU A 266 22.32 7.76 -12.49
C LEU A 266 22.26 6.35 -11.91
N GLU A 267 23.28 5.56 -12.24
CA GLU A 267 23.46 4.20 -11.74
C GLU A 267 24.83 4.11 -11.06
N SER A 268 24.88 3.50 -9.89
CA SER A 268 26.14 3.12 -9.24
C SER A 268 26.22 1.61 -9.17
N PRO A 269 27.41 1.01 -9.39
CA PRO A 269 27.72 -0.33 -8.90
C PRO A 269 27.43 -0.45 -7.41
N MET A 270 27.28 -1.68 -6.93
CA MET A 270 27.21 -1.95 -5.49
C MET A 270 28.51 -1.52 -4.80
N VAL A 271 28.40 -0.85 -3.66
CA VAL A 271 29.55 -0.36 -2.90
C VAL A 271 29.47 -0.84 -1.45
N GLY A 272 30.60 -1.32 -0.91
CA GLY A 272 30.73 -1.70 0.50
C GLY A 272 29.88 -2.90 0.92
N ARG A 273 29.55 -3.81 -0.01
CA ARG A 273 28.71 -5.00 0.25
C ARG A 273 29.26 -6.30 -0.29
N ASP A 274 30.54 -6.35 -0.63
CA ASP A 274 31.17 -7.52 -1.24
C ASP A 274 31.09 -8.74 -0.32
N ASP A 275 31.43 -8.59 0.97
CA ASP A 275 31.35 -9.68 1.96
C ASP A 275 29.94 -10.26 2.09
N GLN A 276 28.91 -9.40 2.09
CA GLN A 276 27.51 -9.85 2.19
C GLN A 276 27.04 -10.52 0.91
N LEU A 277 27.44 -10.01 -0.27
CA LEU A 277 27.19 -10.66 -1.55
C LEU A 277 27.87 -12.02 -1.63
N ASP A 278 29.14 -12.12 -1.25
CA ASP A 278 29.90 -13.37 -1.27
C ASP A 278 29.35 -14.39 -0.28
N SER A 279 28.83 -13.94 0.86
CA SER A 279 28.10 -14.80 1.78
C SER A 279 26.83 -15.37 1.14
N LEU A 280 26.01 -14.55 0.47
CA LEU A 280 24.80 -15.01 -0.23
C LEU A 280 25.15 -15.99 -1.37
N ARG A 281 26.18 -15.67 -2.17
CA ARG A 281 26.69 -16.54 -3.24
C ARG A 281 27.16 -17.88 -2.70
N SER A 282 27.89 -17.88 -1.59
CA SER A 282 28.40 -19.10 -0.95
C SER A 282 27.26 -19.98 -0.41
N LEU A 283 26.24 -19.36 0.19
CA LEU A 283 25.05 -20.08 0.64
C LEU A 283 24.27 -20.68 -0.53
N TYR A 284 24.11 -19.92 -1.60
CA TYR A 284 23.44 -20.39 -2.82
C TYR A 284 24.16 -21.61 -3.44
N ARG A 285 25.50 -21.59 -3.53
CA ARG A 285 26.27 -22.75 -3.99
C ARG A 285 26.03 -24.02 -3.16
N VAL A 286 25.74 -23.87 -1.87
CA VAL A 286 25.35 -25.02 -1.01
C VAL A 286 23.94 -25.51 -1.32
N VAL A 287 23.04 -24.60 -1.70
CA VAL A 287 21.68 -24.95 -2.15
C VAL A 287 21.71 -25.66 -3.49
N GLU A 288 22.61 -25.28 -4.39
CA GLU A 288 22.82 -25.97 -5.67
C GLU A 288 23.18 -27.45 -5.52
N VAL A 289 23.92 -27.81 -4.48
CA VAL A 289 24.27 -29.21 -4.19
C VAL A 289 23.19 -29.96 -3.38
N GLY A 290 21.99 -29.41 -3.25
CA GLY A 290 20.84 -30.09 -2.64
C GLY A 290 20.56 -29.75 -1.17
N ARG A 291 21.28 -28.79 -0.57
CA ARG A 291 21.16 -28.48 0.87
C ARG A 291 20.55 -27.12 1.12
N SER A 292 19.41 -27.08 1.79
CA SER A 292 18.74 -25.83 2.15
C SER A 292 19.63 -24.85 2.93
N ARG A 293 19.37 -23.56 2.75
CA ARG A 293 19.99 -22.49 3.54
C ARG A 293 18.98 -21.41 3.88
N VAL A 294 19.23 -20.72 4.98
CA VAL A 294 18.42 -19.60 5.47
C VAL A 294 19.34 -18.39 5.64
N ALA A 295 18.93 -17.24 5.12
CA ALA A 295 19.60 -15.98 5.35
C ALA A 295 18.63 -14.88 5.82
N PHE A 296 19.01 -14.11 6.83
CA PHE A 296 18.31 -12.86 7.16
C PHE A 296 19.18 -11.67 6.81
N VAL A 297 18.65 -10.75 6.00
CA VAL A 297 19.28 -9.46 5.71
C VAL A 297 18.68 -8.41 6.63
N ILE A 298 19.39 -8.08 7.70
CA ILE A 298 18.91 -7.20 8.78
C ILE A 298 19.59 -5.84 8.64
N GLY A 299 18.82 -4.76 8.65
CA GLY A 299 19.39 -3.42 8.69
C GLY A 299 18.36 -2.32 8.73
N GLU A 300 18.79 -1.12 9.10
CA GLU A 300 17.93 0.06 9.14
C GLU A 300 17.42 0.48 7.74
N PRO A 301 16.34 1.29 7.66
CA PRO A 301 15.87 1.84 6.40
C PRO A 301 16.97 2.60 5.66
N GLY A 302 17.08 2.38 4.35
CA GLY A 302 18.02 3.09 3.49
C GLY A 302 19.43 2.47 3.36
N LEU A 303 19.77 1.45 4.15
CA LEU A 303 21.11 0.80 4.10
C LEU A 303 21.37 -0.11 2.88
N GLY A 304 20.43 -0.19 1.93
CA GLY A 304 20.60 -0.93 0.67
C GLY A 304 20.15 -2.39 0.68
N LYS A 305 19.29 -2.84 1.61
CA LYS A 305 18.79 -4.24 1.67
C LYS A 305 18.21 -4.75 0.34
N SER A 306 17.23 -4.04 -0.21
CA SER A 306 16.59 -4.42 -1.48
C SER A 306 17.57 -4.34 -2.66
N ARG A 307 18.53 -3.39 -2.62
CA ARG A 307 19.58 -3.29 -3.64
C ARG A 307 20.51 -4.51 -3.58
N LEU A 308 20.92 -4.95 -2.39
CA LEU A 308 21.74 -6.15 -2.18
C LEU A 308 21.07 -7.39 -2.77
N LEU A 309 19.78 -7.59 -2.49
CA LEU A 309 19.01 -8.70 -3.02
C LEU A 309 18.86 -8.62 -4.55
N ALA A 310 18.72 -7.42 -5.11
CA ALA A 310 18.62 -7.23 -6.55
C ALA A 310 19.94 -7.53 -7.29
N GLU A 311 21.10 -7.15 -6.72
CA GLU A 311 22.41 -7.53 -7.27
C GLU A 311 22.62 -9.04 -7.19
N PHE A 312 22.26 -9.65 -6.06
CA PHE A 312 22.32 -11.10 -5.90
C PHE A 312 21.41 -11.82 -6.91
N ARG A 313 20.20 -11.32 -7.15
CA ARG A 313 19.30 -11.83 -8.19
C ARG A 313 19.91 -11.76 -9.59
N GLY A 314 20.56 -10.64 -9.92
CA GLY A 314 21.28 -10.47 -11.18
C GLY A 314 22.36 -11.54 -11.35
N TRP A 315 23.19 -11.73 -10.33
CA TRP A 315 24.23 -12.76 -10.30
C TRP A 315 23.67 -14.19 -10.46
N VAL A 316 22.59 -14.54 -9.76
CA VAL A 316 21.91 -15.85 -9.90
C VAL A 316 21.38 -16.05 -11.32
N SER A 317 20.93 -14.98 -11.99
CA SER A 317 20.39 -15.05 -13.35
C SER A 317 21.49 -15.19 -14.40
N ASP A 318 22.63 -14.50 -14.20
CA ASP A 318 23.70 -14.38 -15.20
C ASP A 318 24.77 -15.48 -15.06
N GLU A 319 25.27 -15.77 -13.85
CA GLU A 319 26.43 -16.67 -13.63
C GLU A 319 26.03 -18.09 -13.21
N ALA A 320 24.96 -18.27 -12.41
CA ALA A 320 24.56 -19.60 -11.98
C ALA A 320 23.89 -20.43 -13.10
N GLY A 321 23.41 -19.78 -14.16
CA GLY A 321 22.84 -20.44 -15.34
C GLY A 321 23.87 -20.92 -16.37
N THR A 322 25.13 -20.46 -16.31
CA THR A 322 26.15 -20.75 -17.32
C THR A 322 26.99 -21.99 -17.04
N ASP A 323 27.13 -22.41 -15.78
CA ASP A 323 27.95 -23.55 -15.37
C ASP A 323 27.24 -24.92 -15.44
N GLY A 324 26.34 -25.09 -16.42
CA GLY A 324 25.64 -26.36 -16.69
C GLY A 324 24.66 -26.82 -15.59
N GLY A 325 24.45 -26.01 -14.55
CA GLY A 325 23.45 -26.21 -13.52
C GLY A 325 22.03 -25.92 -14.01
N ALA A 326 21.04 -26.48 -13.32
CA ALA A 326 19.65 -26.14 -13.62
C ALA A 326 19.33 -24.71 -13.19
N ALA A 327 18.62 -23.96 -14.04
CA ALA A 327 18.25 -22.58 -13.75
C ALA A 327 17.49 -22.45 -12.42
N ALA A 328 17.92 -21.52 -11.58
CA ALA A 328 17.25 -21.25 -10.31
C ALA A 328 15.85 -20.65 -10.54
N THR A 329 14.90 -21.09 -9.71
CA THR A 329 13.58 -20.44 -9.64
C THR A 329 13.64 -19.34 -8.58
N TRP A 330 13.49 -18.07 -8.99
CA TRP A 330 13.41 -16.93 -8.08
C TRP A 330 11.95 -16.58 -7.76
N LEU A 331 11.58 -16.68 -6.49
CA LEU A 331 10.27 -16.30 -5.97
C LEU A 331 10.43 -15.18 -4.96
N GLU A 332 9.67 -14.12 -5.12
CA GLU A 332 9.76 -12.93 -4.27
C GLU A 332 8.36 -12.58 -3.75
N GLY A 333 8.25 -12.35 -2.45
CA GLY A 333 7.04 -11.90 -1.78
C GLY A 333 7.34 -10.68 -0.94
N ARG A 334 6.46 -9.68 -0.96
CA ARG A 334 6.68 -8.42 -0.25
C ARG A 334 5.61 -8.19 0.82
N CYS A 335 6.05 -7.85 2.03
CA CYS A 335 5.14 -7.38 3.06
C CYS A 335 4.89 -5.88 2.87
N VAL A 336 3.62 -5.50 2.78
CA VAL A 336 3.19 -4.09 2.70
C VAL A 336 2.92 -3.51 4.07
N SER A 337 3.00 -2.19 4.21
CA SER A 337 2.88 -1.50 5.51
C SER A 337 1.53 -1.72 6.21
N TYR A 338 0.47 -1.97 5.44
CA TYR A 338 -0.88 -2.33 5.88
C TYR A 338 -1.13 -3.84 5.98
N GLY A 339 -0.14 -4.64 5.62
CA GLY A 339 -0.25 -6.09 5.52
C GLY A 339 -0.53 -6.75 6.87
N ARG A 340 -0.26 -6.07 8.00
CA ARG A 340 -0.46 -6.62 9.35
C ARG A 340 -1.90 -7.10 9.63
N ASN A 341 -2.89 -6.52 8.96
CA ASN A 341 -4.30 -6.89 9.08
C ASN A 341 -4.81 -7.77 7.93
N LEU A 342 -3.94 -8.18 7.00
CA LEU A 342 -4.27 -9.03 5.86
C LEU A 342 -3.67 -10.43 6.13
N PRO A 343 -4.45 -11.37 6.67
CA PRO A 343 -3.94 -12.70 6.99
C PRO A 343 -3.31 -13.35 5.75
N TYR A 344 -2.13 -13.93 5.95
CA TYR A 344 -1.40 -14.68 4.93
C TYR A 344 -0.95 -13.86 3.70
N HIS A 345 -0.93 -12.52 3.77
CA HIS A 345 -0.62 -11.68 2.60
C HIS A 345 0.70 -12.03 1.91
N LEU A 346 1.76 -12.30 2.70
CA LEU A 346 3.06 -12.72 2.18
C LEU A 346 2.95 -14.03 1.39
N LEU A 347 2.15 -14.98 1.88
CA LEU A 347 1.98 -16.29 1.24
C LEU A 347 1.15 -16.18 -0.03
N LEU A 348 0.14 -15.30 -0.06
CA LEU A 348 -0.63 -15.03 -1.27
C LEU A 348 0.27 -14.53 -2.40
N ASP A 349 1.16 -13.58 -2.07
CA ASP A 349 2.11 -13.01 -3.02
C ASP A 349 3.06 -14.08 -3.56
N LEU A 350 3.64 -14.89 -2.66
CA LEU A 350 4.53 -16.00 -3.02
C LEU A 350 3.85 -17.09 -3.85
N VAL A 351 2.63 -17.50 -3.50
CA VAL A 351 1.89 -18.55 -4.23
C VAL A 351 1.49 -18.04 -5.61
N ARG A 352 1.04 -16.78 -5.73
CA ARG A 352 0.73 -16.17 -7.03
C ARG A 352 1.99 -16.06 -7.90
N ALA A 353 3.11 -15.62 -7.34
CA ALA A 353 4.38 -15.56 -8.05
C ALA A 353 4.85 -16.95 -8.52
N ALA A 354 4.76 -17.95 -7.64
CA ALA A 354 5.14 -19.33 -7.96
C ALA A 354 4.29 -19.90 -9.10
N LEU A 355 2.98 -19.72 -9.03
CA LEU A 355 2.05 -20.24 -10.02
C LEU A 355 1.82 -19.28 -11.19
N GLN A 356 2.55 -18.16 -11.28
CA GLN A 356 2.37 -17.14 -12.33
C GLN A 356 0.90 -16.73 -12.54
N LEU A 357 0.13 -16.67 -11.44
CA LEU A 357 -1.28 -16.32 -11.50
C LEU A 357 -1.44 -14.81 -11.66
N PRO A 358 -2.38 -14.34 -12.49
CA PRO A 358 -2.61 -12.91 -12.63
C PRO A 358 -3.17 -12.34 -11.33
N PHE A 359 -2.76 -11.11 -10.99
CA PHE A 359 -3.23 -10.41 -9.80
C PHE A 359 -4.66 -9.88 -9.95
N THR A 360 -5.08 -9.64 -11.19
CA THR A 360 -6.37 -9.05 -11.57
C THR A 360 -6.98 -9.90 -12.67
N GLY A 361 -8.29 -10.08 -12.62
CA GLY A 361 -9.04 -10.81 -13.62
C GLY A 361 -10.21 -11.58 -13.00
N PRO A 362 -11.06 -12.18 -13.83
CA PRO A 362 -12.18 -13.00 -13.38
C PRO A 362 -11.72 -14.14 -12.46
N GLU A 363 -12.34 -14.30 -11.29
CA GLU A 363 -11.95 -15.34 -10.33
C GLU A 363 -12.01 -16.75 -10.95
N LEU A 364 -12.98 -16.99 -11.84
CA LEU A 364 -13.12 -18.25 -12.59
C LEU A 364 -11.94 -18.50 -13.54
N GLU A 365 -11.38 -17.47 -14.17
CA GLU A 365 -10.22 -17.61 -15.04
C GLU A 365 -8.94 -17.88 -14.23
N ILE A 366 -8.78 -17.17 -13.11
CA ILE A 366 -7.67 -17.40 -12.17
C ILE A 366 -7.77 -18.82 -11.61
N ARG A 367 -8.98 -19.27 -11.26
CA ARG A 367 -9.25 -20.63 -10.78
C ARG A 367 -8.92 -21.68 -11.83
N ALA A 368 -9.31 -21.46 -13.08
CA ALA A 368 -8.97 -22.37 -14.17
C ALA A 368 -7.45 -22.40 -14.44
N ALA A 369 -6.76 -21.27 -14.32
CA ALA A 369 -5.30 -21.21 -14.42
C ALA A 369 -4.63 -22.00 -13.29
N LEU A 370 -5.09 -21.82 -12.05
CA LEU A 370 -4.65 -22.60 -10.89
C LEU A 370 -4.82 -24.11 -11.12
N ASP A 371 -6.02 -24.55 -11.49
CA ASP A 371 -6.32 -25.97 -11.69
C ASP A 371 -5.43 -26.59 -12.80
N ARG A 372 -5.27 -25.89 -13.92
CA ARG A 372 -4.38 -26.34 -15.02
C ARG A 372 -2.94 -26.48 -14.57
N GLN A 373 -2.44 -25.51 -13.82
CA GLN A 373 -1.04 -25.51 -13.39
C GLN A 373 -0.77 -26.58 -12.34
N LEU A 374 -1.67 -26.75 -11.37
CA LEU A 374 -1.56 -27.81 -10.38
C LEU A 374 -1.66 -29.19 -11.01
N ALA A 375 -2.57 -29.40 -11.97
CA ALA A 375 -2.65 -30.66 -12.71
C ALA A 375 -1.34 -30.98 -13.45
N ALA A 376 -0.74 -29.97 -14.09
CA ALA A 376 0.54 -30.13 -14.79
C ALA A 376 1.72 -30.41 -13.85
N TRP A 377 1.71 -29.86 -12.63
CA TRP A 377 2.85 -29.91 -11.71
C TRP A 377 2.77 -31.08 -10.73
N LEU A 378 1.58 -31.38 -10.23
CA LEU A 378 1.36 -32.29 -9.11
C LEU A 378 0.63 -33.58 -9.50
N GLY A 379 0.08 -33.68 -10.72
CA GLY A 379 -0.65 -34.87 -11.17
C GLY A 379 -1.77 -35.24 -10.20
N ASP A 380 -1.73 -36.46 -9.67
CA ASP A 380 -2.73 -36.99 -8.73
C ASP A 380 -2.84 -36.17 -7.43
N GLU A 381 -1.76 -35.53 -6.98
CA GLU A 381 -1.77 -34.69 -5.77
C GLU A 381 -2.48 -33.34 -5.99
N ALA A 382 -2.79 -32.97 -7.23
CA ALA A 382 -3.47 -31.71 -7.54
C ALA A 382 -4.86 -31.63 -6.89
N ALA A 383 -5.62 -32.73 -6.90
CA ALA A 383 -6.96 -32.79 -6.32
C ALA A 383 -6.98 -32.54 -4.81
N ASP A 384 -5.89 -32.88 -4.12
CA ASP A 384 -5.73 -32.68 -2.67
C ASP A 384 -5.08 -31.33 -2.33
N THR A 385 -4.64 -30.55 -3.32
CA THR A 385 -3.95 -29.27 -3.13
C THR A 385 -4.77 -28.09 -3.63
N ALA A 386 -5.48 -28.25 -4.75
CA ALA A 386 -6.29 -27.20 -5.35
C ALA A 386 -7.32 -26.57 -4.40
N PRO A 387 -8.08 -27.33 -3.58
CA PRO A 387 -9.08 -26.75 -2.68
C PRO A 387 -8.47 -25.77 -1.66
N PHE A 388 -7.31 -26.12 -1.10
CA PHE A 388 -6.68 -25.34 -0.05
C PHE A 388 -5.96 -24.11 -0.60
N LEU A 389 -5.33 -24.21 -1.78
CA LEU A 389 -4.76 -23.04 -2.44
C LEU A 389 -5.83 -22.09 -2.98
N ALA A 390 -6.93 -22.63 -3.52
CA ALA A 390 -8.08 -21.82 -3.93
C ALA A 390 -8.69 -21.08 -2.73
N HIS A 391 -8.89 -21.77 -1.60
CA HIS A 391 -9.36 -21.15 -0.36
C HIS A 391 -8.40 -20.07 0.14
N LEU A 392 -7.09 -20.34 0.16
CA LEU A 392 -6.08 -19.37 0.55
C LEU A 392 -6.17 -18.11 -0.33
N LEU A 393 -6.24 -18.30 -1.66
CA LEU A 393 -6.30 -17.22 -2.65
C LEU A 393 -7.65 -16.49 -2.72
N GLY A 394 -8.66 -16.95 -1.97
CA GLY A 394 -10.02 -16.41 -2.01
C GLY A 394 -10.77 -16.72 -3.32
N LEU A 395 -10.41 -17.80 -4.00
CA LEU A 395 -11.03 -18.22 -5.27
C LEU A 395 -12.26 -19.12 -5.03
N PRO A 396 -13.21 -19.17 -5.99
CA PRO A 396 -14.42 -19.96 -5.85
C PRO A 396 -14.09 -21.44 -5.66
N LEU A 397 -14.75 -22.05 -4.67
CA LEU A 397 -14.64 -23.47 -4.34
C LEU A 397 -15.83 -24.23 -4.93
N ARG A 398 -15.58 -25.43 -5.45
CA ARG A 398 -16.65 -26.35 -5.87
C ARG A 398 -17.36 -26.91 -4.62
N PRO A 399 -18.61 -27.38 -4.71
CA PRO A 399 -19.35 -27.83 -3.53
C PRO A 399 -18.63 -28.91 -2.70
N ASP A 400 -18.01 -29.88 -3.37
CA ASP A 400 -17.22 -30.95 -2.73
C ASP A 400 -15.91 -30.45 -2.10
N GLU A 401 -15.33 -29.39 -2.66
CA GLU A 401 -14.12 -28.73 -2.14
C GLU A 401 -14.44 -27.84 -0.95
N ALA A 402 -15.58 -27.13 -0.98
CA ALA A 402 -16.04 -26.28 0.10
C ALA A 402 -16.23 -27.09 1.39
N ASP A 403 -16.78 -28.30 1.30
CA ASP A 403 -16.92 -29.21 2.45
C ASP A 403 -15.55 -29.68 2.98
N ARG A 404 -14.57 -29.91 2.11
CA ARG A 404 -13.19 -30.26 2.51
C ARG A 404 -12.44 -29.08 3.14
N ALA A 405 -12.81 -27.85 2.79
CA ALA A 405 -12.25 -26.63 3.34
C ALA A 405 -12.91 -26.19 4.66
N ARG A 406 -13.98 -26.86 5.11
CA ARG A 406 -14.57 -26.67 6.45
C ARG A 406 -13.74 -27.41 7.50
N LEU A 407 -12.57 -26.87 7.79
CA LEU A 407 -11.67 -27.36 8.82
C LEU A 407 -11.52 -26.34 9.94
N GLU A 408 -11.22 -26.82 11.14
CA GLU A 408 -10.78 -25.96 12.24
C GLU A 408 -9.50 -25.19 11.83
N PRO A 409 -9.29 -23.96 12.33
CA PRO A 409 -8.20 -23.10 11.90
C PRO A 409 -6.81 -23.75 11.92
N GLU A 410 -6.45 -24.52 12.96
CA GLU A 410 -5.14 -25.19 13.00
C GLU A 410 -5.01 -26.28 11.93
N ALA A 411 -6.07 -27.06 11.70
CA ALA A 411 -6.09 -28.09 10.67
C ALA A 411 -5.99 -27.47 9.26
N MET A 412 -6.66 -26.33 9.04
CA MET A 412 -6.58 -25.58 7.79
C MET A 412 -5.15 -25.06 7.55
N GLN A 413 -4.50 -24.52 8.57
CA GLN A 413 -3.11 -24.05 8.48
C GLN A 413 -2.17 -25.19 8.07
N GLY A 414 -2.33 -26.38 8.66
CA GLY A 414 -1.57 -27.58 8.27
C GLY A 414 -1.77 -27.96 6.80
N ARG A 415 -2.98 -27.78 6.25
CA ARG A 415 -3.27 -28.02 4.83
C ARG A 415 -2.61 -26.99 3.92
N TYR A 416 -2.54 -25.72 4.33
CA TYR A 416 -1.78 -24.70 3.59
C TYR A 416 -0.29 -25.03 3.56
N VAL A 417 0.29 -25.38 4.72
CA VAL A 417 1.71 -25.77 4.82
C VAL A 417 1.99 -26.96 3.90
N ALA A 418 1.17 -28.01 3.94
CA ALA A 418 1.32 -29.18 3.08
C ALA A 418 1.21 -28.83 1.59
N SER A 419 0.27 -27.95 1.22
CA SER A 419 0.05 -27.51 -0.15
C SER A 419 1.23 -26.70 -0.69
N ILE A 420 1.73 -25.73 0.08
CA ILE A 420 2.89 -24.91 -0.30
C ILE A 420 4.17 -25.77 -0.34
N HIS A 421 4.33 -26.72 0.60
CA HIS A 421 5.44 -27.65 0.57
C HIS A 421 5.44 -28.53 -0.70
N ARG A 422 4.28 -28.99 -1.17
CA ARG A 422 4.17 -29.72 -2.45
C ARG A 422 4.62 -28.88 -3.64
N LEU A 423 4.25 -27.59 -3.67
CA LEU A 423 4.71 -26.66 -4.70
C LEU A 423 6.24 -26.50 -4.65
N LEU A 424 6.80 -26.25 -3.46
CA LEU A 424 8.25 -26.14 -3.29
C LEU A 424 8.97 -27.42 -3.71
N ARG A 425 8.45 -28.60 -3.36
CA ARG A 425 9.02 -29.88 -3.78
C ARG A 425 9.00 -30.04 -5.31
N HIS A 426 7.92 -29.64 -5.99
CA HIS A 426 7.88 -29.67 -7.45
C HIS A 426 8.93 -28.74 -8.05
N LEU A 427 8.97 -27.47 -7.62
CA LEU A 427 9.89 -26.47 -8.13
C LEU A 427 11.36 -26.86 -7.88
N SER A 428 11.65 -27.31 -6.66
CA SER A 428 12.98 -27.73 -6.25
C SER A 428 13.47 -29.01 -6.94
N GLY A 429 12.56 -29.82 -7.48
CA GLY A 429 12.92 -30.95 -8.34
C GLY A 429 13.43 -30.56 -9.74
N ARG A 430 13.21 -29.30 -10.16
CA ARG A 430 13.69 -28.76 -11.45
C ARG A 430 15.00 -28.00 -11.33
N GLY A 431 15.37 -27.59 -10.13
CA GLY A 431 16.55 -26.78 -9.84
C GLY A 431 16.40 -26.07 -8.49
N PRO A 432 17.42 -25.33 -8.03
CA PRO A 432 17.37 -24.59 -6.78
C PRO A 432 16.22 -23.56 -6.77
N VAL A 433 15.58 -23.40 -5.62
CA VAL A 433 14.54 -22.36 -5.43
C VAL A 433 15.05 -21.31 -4.47
N VAL A 434 15.10 -20.05 -4.91
CA VAL A 434 15.40 -18.90 -4.03
C VAL A 434 14.09 -18.23 -3.67
N LEU A 435 13.72 -18.29 -2.39
CA LEU A 435 12.52 -17.69 -1.82
C LEU A 435 12.89 -16.43 -1.04
N VAL A 436 12.49 -15.27 -1.55
CA VAL A 436 12.82 -13.97 -0.96
C VAL A 436 11.57 -13.33 -0.35
N CYS A 437 11.62 -12.98 0.93
CA CYS A 437 10.58 -12.24 1.63
C CYS A 437 11.12 -10.85 2.00
N GLU A 438 10.57 -9.79 1.40
CA GLU A 438 10.97 -8.42 1.72
C GLU A 438 10.08 -7.77 2.77
N ASP A 439 10.69 -6.85 3.54
CA ASP A 439 10.04 -6.04 4.57
C ASP A 439 9.27 -6.84 5.63
N VAL A 440 9.81 -8.00 6.04
CA VAL A 440 9.14 -8.97 6.95
C VAL A 440 8.73 -8.39 8.30
N HIS A 441 9.31 -7.25 8.73
CA HIS A 441 8.84 -6.48 9.90
C HIS A 441 7.38 -5.99 9.79
N TRP A 442 6.80 -6.01 8.59
CA TRP A 442 5.37 -5.75 8.33
C TRP A 442 4.52 -7.02 8.16
N ALA A 443 5.11 -8.21 8.22
CA ALA A 443 4.38 -9.46 8.05
C ALA A 443 3.27 -9.63 9.10
N ASP A 444 2.12 -10.15 8.68
CA ASP A 444 1.04 -10.50 9.59
C ASP A 444 1.39 -11.77 10.41
N PRO A 445 0.84 -11.91 11.62
CA PRO A 445 1.14 -13.06 12.48
C PRO A 445 0.80 -14.42 11.84
N ALA A 446 -0.23 -14.49 11.00
CA ALA A 446 -0.65 -15.74 10.37
C ALA A 446 0.35 -16.17 9.29
N SER A 447 0.89 -15.22 8.52
CA SER A 447 2.01 -15.46 7.59
C SER A 447 3.25 -15.96 8.32
N VAL A 448 3.65 -15.28 9.40
CA VAL A 448 4.83 -15.68 10.18
C VAL A 448 4.67 -17.10 10.73
N ALA A 449 3.51 -17.43 11.31
CA ALA A 449 3.24 -18.75 11.86
C ALA A 449 3.32 -19.85 10.78
N LEU A 450 2.76 -19.59 9.58
CA LEU A 450 2.80 -20.54 8.47
C LEU A 450 4.23 -20.74 7.95
N VAL A 451 4.97 -19.65 7.71
CA VAL A 451 6.37 -19.73 7.24
C VAL A 451 7.24 -20.47 8.26
N SER A 452 7.06 -20.22 9.55
CA SER A 452 7.77 -20.95 10.62
C SER A 452 7.51 -22.46 10.58
N GLN A 453 6.28 -22.90 10.25
CA GLN A 453 5.96 -24.33 10.09
C GLN A 453 6.49 -24.91 8.76
N LEU A 454 6.58 -24.08 7.72
CA LEU A 454 7.09 -24.47 6.41
C LEU A 454 8.61 -24.65 6.40
N LEU A 455 9.33 -23.83 7.16
CA LEU A 455 10.80 -23.82 7.18
C LEU A 455 11.42 -25.21 7.44
N PRO A 456 11.03 -26.00 8.47
CA PRO A 456 11.55 -27.35 8.67
C PRO A 456 11.33 -28.32 7.52
N LEU A 457 10.24 -28.14 6.76
CA LEU A 457 9.93 -28.97 5.59
C LEU A 457 10.78 -28.52 4.39
N ALA A 458 10.86 -27.21 4.17
CA ALA A 458 11.73 -26.62 3.15
C ALA A 458 13.22 -26.93 3.40
N ALA A 459 13.60 -27.19 4.65
CA ALA A 459 14.95 -27.58 5.01
C ALA A 459 15.44 -28.88 4.31
N GLN A 460 14.49 -29.73 3.90
CA GLN A 460 14.74 -31.01 3.23
C GLN A 460 14.83 -30.89 1.71
N LEU A 461 14.67 -29.69 1.16
CA LEU A 461 14.66 -29.38 -0.27
C LEU A 461 15.82 -28.42 -0.61
N PRO A 462 16.25 -28.33 -1.88
CA PRO A 462 17.19 -27.29 -2.33
C PRO A 462 16.50 -25.92 -2.42
N VAL A 463 16.12 -25.39 -1.25
CA VAL A 463 15.50 -24.08 -1.09
C VAL A 463 16.45 -23.15 -0.34
N PHE A 464 16.70 -21.98 -0.91
CA PHE A 464 17.35 -20.86 -0.25
C PHE A 464 16.28 -19.88 0.24
N PHE A 465 16.02 -19.86 1.54
CA PHE A 465 15.13 -18.87 2.15
C PHE A 465 15.90 -17.61 2.50
N ILE A 466 15.46 -16.45 2.02
CA ILE A 466 16.03 -15.15 2.34
C ILE A 466 14.93 -14.22 2.85
N ALA A 467 15.12 -13.61 4.01
CA ALA A 467 14.19 -12.61 4.53
C ALA A 467 14.90 -11.29 4.85
N ALA A 468 14.41 -10.18 4.29
CA ALA A 468 14.89 -8.84 4.58
C ALA A 468 14.00 -8.15 5.61
N LEU A 469 14.60 -7.58 6.66
CA LEU A 469 13.88 -6.93 7.74
C LEU A 469 14.68 -5.86 8.46
N ARG A 470 13.99 -5.10 9.31
CA ARG A 470 14.59 -4.17 10.26
C ARG A 470 14.94 -4.92 11.56
N ALA A 471 15.83 -4.35 12.36
CA ALA A 471 16.15 -4.87 13.69
C ALA A 471 15.07 -4.51 14.73
N ASP A 472 13.79 -4.72 14.39
CA ASP A 472 12.64 -4.45 15.24
C ASP A 472 12.21 -5.75 15.93
N THR A 473 12.67 -5.94 17.18
CA THR A 473 12.43 -7.16 17.97
C THR A 473 10.97 -7.35 18.39
N ASP A 474 10.18 -6.28 18.38
CA ASP A 474 8.78 -6.31 18.81
C ASP A 474 7.83 -6.63 17.64
N SER A 475 8.35 -6.64 16.41
CA SER A 475 7.57 -6.99 15.23
C SER A 475 7.26 -8.48 15.17
N ALA A 476 6.06 -8.84 14.70
CA ALA A 476 5.69 -10.24 14.44
C ALA A 476 6.71 -10.93 13.52
N GLY A 477 7.23 -10.20 12.52
CA GLY A 477 8.27 -10.67 11.61
C GLY A 477 9.56 -11.12 12.29
N TRP A 478 9.94 -10.51 13.43
CA TRP A 478 11.12 -10.94 14.19
C TRP A 478 10.94 -12.32 14.81
N GLY A 479 9.70 -12.74 15.07
CA GLY A 479 9.38 -14.10 15.49
C GLY A 479 9.90 -15.16 14.52
N LEU A 480 9.98 -14.84 13.22
CA LEU A 480 10.57 -15.74 12.22
C LEU A 480 12.08 -15.91 12.39
N VAL A 481 12.79 -14.84 12.75
CA VAL A 481 14.24 -14.90 13.05
C VAL A 481 14.48 -15.79 14.26
N THR A 482 13.70 -15.60 15.33
CA THR A 482 13.79 -16.41 16.53
C THR A 482 13.54 -17.89 16.24
N ALA A 483 12.45 -18.21 15.53
CA ALA A 483 12.14 -19.59 15.15
C ALA A 483 13.25 -20.22 14.30
N ALA A 484 13.80 -19.48 13.33
CA ALA A 484 14.87 -19.99 12.48
C ALA A 484 16.19 -20.21 13.24
N ARG A 485 16.52 -19.38 14.24
CA ARG A 485 17.72 -19.61 15.09
C ARG A 485 17.65 -20.94 15.83
N GLU A 486 16.49 -21.27 16.36
CA GLU A 486 16.25 -22.52 17.09
C GLU A 486 16.33 -23.74 16.17
N LEU A 487 15.89 -23.60 14.92
CA LEU A 487 15.73 -24.71 13.99
C LEU A 487 16.96 -24.98 13.11
N PHE A 488 17.72 -23.95 12.71
CA PHE A 488 18.70 -24.09 11.62
C PHE A 488 20.16 -24.03 12.05
N GLY A 489 20.50 -23.54 13.25
CA GLY A 489 21.90 -23.47 13.72
C GLY A 489 22.86 -22.94 12.64
N ASP A 490 23.85 -23.74 12.26
CA ASP A 490 24.86 -23.41 11.23
C ASP A 490 24.32 -23.26 9.80
N ALA A 491 23.09 -23.70 9.51
CA ALA A 491 22.43 -23.51 8.21
C ALA A 491 21.78 -22.12 8.05
N LEU A 492 21.78 -21.32 9.12
CA LEU A 492 21.32 -19.94 9.16
C LEU A 492 22.50 -18.96 9.15
N VAL A 493 22.39 -17.91 8.33
CA VAL A 493 23.30 -16.75 8.37
C VAL A 493 22.52 -15.45 8.55
N GLU A 494 22.93 -14.62 9.51
CA GLU A 494 22.41 -13.26 9.67
C GLU A 494 23.37 -12.24 9.08
N LEU A 495 22.98 -11.63 7.97
CA LEU A 495 23.71 -10.54 7.31
C LEU A 495 23.23 -9.21 7.85
N ARG A 496 23.97 -8.65 8.81
CA ARG A 496 23.66 -7.35 9.42
C ARG A 496 24.32 -6.23 8.62
N LEU A 497 23.52 -5.46 7.89
CA LEU A 497 24.01 -4.30 7.16
C LEU A 497 24.33 -3.16 8.13
N GLN A 498 25.57 -2.72 8.06
CA GLN A 498 26.04 -1.51 8.75
C GLN A 498 26.00 -0.32 7.78
N PRO A 499 26.02 0.91 8.31
CA PRO A 499 26.33 2.08 7.49
C PRO A 499 27.63 1.87 6.69
N LEU A 500 27.68 2.42 5.49
CA LEU A 500 28.88 2.41 4.63
C LEU A 500 30.05 3.07 5.35
N THR A 501 31.26 2.57 5.07
CA THR A 501 32.47 3.24 5.52
C THR A 501 32.61 4.59 4.83
N GLU A 502 33.52 5.44 5.32
CA GLU A 502 33.80 6.72 4.67
C GLU A 502 34.34 6.53 3.24
N ALA A 503 35.18 5.50 3.04
CA ALA A 503 35.71 5.14 1.73
C ALA A 503 34.58 4.70 0.78
N ASP A 504 33.72 3.77 1.23
CA ASP A 504 32.57 3.30 0.44
C ASP A 504 31.59 4.43 0.12
N SER A 505 31.38 5.35 1.07
CA SER A 505 30.52 6.52 0.84
C SER A 505 31.10 7.45 -0.22
N ARG A 506 32.43 7.64 -0.24
CA ARG A 506 33.14 8.41 -1.28
C ARG A 506 33.00 7.77 -2.65
N ASP A 507 33.12 6.44 -2.71
CA ASP A 507 32.98 5.67 -3.94
C ASP A 507 31.54 5.74 -4.47
N LEU A 508 30.53 5.59 -3.60
CA LEU A 508 29.12 5.74 -3.96
C LEU A 508 28.83 7.13 -4.54
N VAL A 509 29.30 8.20 -3.89
CA VAL A 509 29.15 9.57 -4.41
C VAL A 509 29.84 9.72 -5.77
N SER A 510 31.01 9.14 -5.95
CA SER A 510 31.79 9.22 -7.19
C SER A 510 31.16 8.44 -8.35
N ASN A 511 30.50 7.32 -8.05
CA ASN A 511 29.79 6.51 -9.04
C ASN A 511 28.48 7.17 -9.48
N LEU A 512 27.67 7.64 -8.50
CA LEU A 512 26.40 8.33 -8.78
C LEU A 512 26.60 9.67 -9.46
N LEU A 513 27.78 10.26 -9.33
CA LEU A 513 28.14 11.51 -9.93
C LEU A 513 29.52 11.32 -10.53
N GLU A 514 29.60 10.89 -11.80
CA GLU A 514 30.80 10.94 -12.66
C GLU A 514 31.23 12.41 -12.93
N ILE A 515 31.22 13.20 -11.88
CA ILE A 515 31.38 14.63 -11.88
C ILE A 515 32.80 14.88 -11.39
N GLU A 516 33.69 15.00 -12.37
CA GLU A 516 35.00 15.67 -12.26
C GLU A 516 34.89 17.14 -11.77
N SER A 517 33.68 17.63 -11.51
CA SER A 517 33.32 19.02 -11.24
C SER A 517 32.47 19.26 -9.96
N LEU A 518 32.25 18.27 -9.08
CA LEU A 518 31.62 18.57 -7.79
C LEU A 518 32.70 19.19 -6.89
N PRO A 519 32.52 20.43 -6.37
CA PRO A 519 33.53 21.03 -5.52
C PRO A 519 33.82 20.13 -4.30
N GLY A 520 35.10 19.89 -4.00
CA GLY A 520 35.54 19.09 -2.84
C GLY A 520 34.77 19.40 -1.54
N PRO A 521 34.53 20.67 -1.17
CA PRO A 521 33.77 21.03 0.03
C PRO A 521 32.33 20.49 0.05
N VAL A 522 31.66 20.43 -1.10
CA VAL A 522 30.27 19.91 -1.20
C VAL A 522 30.30 18.40 -1.02
N ARG A 523 31.26 17.72 -1.68
CA ARG A 523 31.46 16.28 -1.55
C ARG A 523 31.73 15.89 -0.10
N ASP A 524 32.65 16.58 0.55
CA ASP A 524 33.00 16.36 1.95
C ASP A 524 31.81 16.61 2.88
N SER A 525 30.97 17.60 2.56
CA SER A 525 29.75 17.88 3.32
C SER A 525 28.69 16.78 3.16
N ILE A 526 28.52 16.20 1.96
CA ILE A 526 27.63 15.04 1.75
C ILE A 526 28.12 13.87 2.61
N LEU A 527 29.41 13.58 2.58
CA LEU A 527 30.01 12.43 3.26
C LEU A 527 29.92 12.57 4.79
N ALA A 528 30.24 13.74 5.31
CA ALA A 528 30.17 14.02 6.75
C ALA A 528 28.75 13.88 7.30
N ARG A 529 27.73 14.22 6.50
CA ARG A 529 26.31 14.26 6.93
C ARG A 529 25.54 12.98 6.62
N ALA A 530 26.00 12.19 5.65
CA ALA A 530 25.36 10.93 5.30
C ALA A 530 25.53 9.84 6.36
N GLU A 531 26.56 9.94 7.21
CA GLU A 531 26.89 8.94 8.24
C GLU A 531 26.87 7.50 7.68
N GLY A 532 27.27 7.33 6.42
CA GLY A 532 27.28 6.04 5.74
C GLY A 532 25.91 5.52 5.28
N ASN A 533 24.83 6.31 5.31
CA ASN A 533 23.52 5.91 4.79
C ASN A 533 23.42 6.17 3.27
N PRO A 534 23.40 5.12 2.42
CA PRO A 534 23.32 5.28 0.96
C PRO A 534 22.08 6.08 0.51
N PHE A 535 20.93 5.84 1.14
CA PHE A 535 19.70 6.54 0.81
C PHE A 535 19.78 8.04 1.07
N PHE A 536 20.46 8.45 2.14
CA PHE A 536 20.68 9.87 2.41
C PHE A 536 21.54 10.50 1.31
N VAL A 537 22.62 9.83 0.88
CA VAL A 537 23.46 10.28 -0.23
C VAL A 537 22.62 10.50 -1.48
N GLU A 538 21.81 9.51 -1.86
CA GLU A 538 20.92 9.61 -3.02
C GLU A 538 19.91 10.78 -2.90
N GLU A 539 19.32 11.00 -1.72
CA GLU A 539 18.38 12.11 -1.51
C GLU A 539 19.04 13.49 -1.54
N VAL A 540 20.27 13.62 -1.03
CA VAL A 540 21.03 14.87 -1.18
C VAL A 540 21.30 15.16 -2.65
N ILE A 541 21.74 14.15 -3.40
CA ILE A 541 21.98 14.29 -4.83
C ILE A 541 20.68 14.65 -5.56
N ARG A 542 19.57 13.98 -5.23
CA ARG A 542 18.23 14.29 -5.77
C ARG A 542 17.86 15.74 -5.50
N MET A 543 18.04 16.22 -4.27
CA MET A 543 17.81 17.61 -3.89
C MET A 543 18.68 18.56 -4.75
N LEU A 544 19.96 18.26 -4.94
CA LEU A 544 20.85 19.09 -5.75
C LEU A 544 20.42 19.15 -7.22
N ILE A 545 19.91 18.04 -7.77
CA ILE A 545 19.34 17.99 -9.13
C ILE A 545 18.06 18.83 -9.20
N GLU A 546 17.13 18.66 -8.26
CA GLU A 546 15.86 19.41 -8.22
C GLU A 546 16.07 20.91 -8.08
N ARG A 547 17.11 21.34 -7.36
CA ARG A 547 17.52 22.73 -7.22
C ARG A 547 18.19 23.31 -8.47
N GLY A 548 18.46 22.48 -9.47
CA GLY A 548 19.25 22.88 -10.63
C GLY A 548 20.72 23.18 -10.30
N VAL A 549 21.19 22.78 -9.12
CA VAL A 549 22.59 22.96 -8.68
C VAL A 549 23.47 21.98 -9.45
N ILE A 550 22.96 20.78 -9.69
CA ILE A 550 23.55 19.78 -10.57
C ILE A 550 22.63 19.65 -11.79
N GLN A 551 23.17 19.86 -12.99
CA GLN A 551 22.40 19.81 -14.24
C GLN A 551 23.05 18.85 -15.23
N ARG A 552 22.23 18.20 -16.04
CA ARG A 552 22.72 17.34 -17.12
C ARG A 552 23.02 18.20 -18.35
N ARG A 553 24.28 18.21 -18.80
CA ARG A 553 24.75 18.86 -20.03
C ARG A 553 25.48 17.83 -20.89
N GLU A 554 25.07 17.68 -22.15
CA GLU A 554 25.73 16.80 -23.13
C GLU A 554 26.04 15.39 -22.58
N ASN A 555 25.05 14.81 -21.88
CA ASN A 555 25.13 13.49 -21.26
C ASN A 555 26.01 13.36 -20.00
N ARG A 556 26.59 14.44 -19.49
CA ARG A 556 27.32 14.47 -18.20
C ARG A 556 26.60 15.34 -17.19
N TRP A 557 26.73 15.00 -15.92
CA TRP A 557 26.26 15.86 -14.84
C TRP A 557 27.33 16.89 -14.50
N VAL A 558 26.93 18.15 -14.39
CA VAL A 558 27.85 19.26 -14.13
C VAL A 558 27.29 20.09 -12.98
N ALA A 559 28.15 20.39 -12.01
CA ALA A 559 27.82 21.31 -10.93
C ALA A 559 27.84 22.75 -11.46
N THR A 560 26.83 23.53 -11.10
CA THR A 560 26.76 24.97 -11.38
C THR A 560 27.68 25.75 -10.43
N ALA A 561 27.94 27.03 -10.72
CA ALA A 561 28.72 27.90 -9.83
C ALA A 561 28.12 28.01 -8.41
N GLU A 562 26.81 27.83 -8.29
CA GLU A 562 26.06 27.86 -7.04
C GLU A 562 26.35 26.66 -6.13
N ALA A 563 26.92 25.57 -6.66
CA ALA A 563 27.21 24.36 -5.90
C ALA A 563 28.09 24.64 -4.68
N SER A 564 29.05 25.56 -4.81
CA SER A 564 29.96 25.95 -3.72
C SER A 564 29.26 26.64 -2.53
N SER A 565 28.05 27.18 -2.72
CA SER A 565 27.28 27.91 -1.71
C SER A 565 26.11 27.12 -1.13
N VAL A 566 25.89 25.88 -1.55
CA VAL A 566 24.72 25.10 -1.11
C VAL A 566 24.96 24.49 0.26
N GLU A 567 24.14 24.88 1.23
CA GLU A 567 24.07 24.23 2.53
C GLU A 567 23.36 22.88 2.43
N ILE A 568 24.04 21.81 2.86
CA ILE A 568 23.52 20.45 2.91
C ILE A 568 22.86 20.16 4.27
N PRO A 569 21.68 19.54 4.29
CA PRO A 569 21.06 19.05 5.52
C PRO A 569 21.99 18.33 6.50
N GLU A 570 22.06 18.64 7.79
CA GLU A 570 22.79 17.77 8.75
C GLU A 570 22.09 16.44 9.01
N THR A 571 20.79 16.35 8.74
CA THR A 571 19.99 15.14 8.95
C THR A 571 19.01 14.96 7.80
N LEU A 572 18.48 13.75 7.62
CA LEU A 572 17.37 13.51 6.66
C LEU A 572 16.19 14.45 6.96
N HIS A 573 15.94 14.70 8.25
CA HIS A 573 14.95 15.69 8.70
C HIS A 573 15.31 17.11 8.24
N GLY A 574 16.57 17.52 8.37
CA GLY A 574 17.09 18.78 7.87
C GLY A 574 16.98 18.90 6.35
N LEU A 575 17.20 17.82 5.60
CA LEU A 575 17.01 17.78 4.14
C LEU A 575 15.55 18.02 3.74
N LEU A 576 14.62 17.41 4.48
CA LEU A 576 13.19 17.67 4.33
C LEU A 576 12.84 19.12 4.69
N LEU A 577 13.42 19.67 5.76
CA LEU A 577 13.28 21.09 6.14
C LEU A 577 13.85 22.03 5.07
N ALA A 578 14.96 21.70 4.45
CA ALA A 578 15.55 22.52 3.39
C ALA A 578 14.73 22.47 2.09
N ARG A 579 14.04 21.35 1.80
CA ARG A 579 13.00 21.32 0.76
C ARG A 579 11.81 22.21 1.14
N ILE A 580 11.40 22.18 2.41
CA ILE A 580 10.35 23.07 2.94
C ILE A 580 10.77 24.55 2.80
N ASP A 581 12.03 24.88 3.07
CA ASP A 581 12.61 26.21 2.89
C ASP A 581 12.78 26.61 1.41
N GLN A 582 12.43 25.77 0.45
CA GLN A 582 12.35 26.16 -0.95
C GLN A 582 10.93 26.40 -1.43
N LEU A 583 9.96 26.12 -0.58
CA LEU A 583 8.58 26.45 -0.88
C LEU A 583 8.42 27.99 -0.97
N PRO A 584 7.49 28.50 -1.78
CA PRO A 584 7.16 29.92 -1.80
C PRO A 584 6.80 30.44 -0.40
N ASP A 585 7.03 31.72 -0.12
CA ASP A 585 6.87 32.30 1.23
C ASP A 585 5.49 32.05 1.86
N GLY A 586 4.44 32.04 1.03
CA GLY A 586 3.08 31.67 1.47
C GLY A 586 3.00 30.23 2.00
N ALA A 587 3.65 29.28 1.32
CA ALA A 587 3.70 27.88 1.72
C ALA A 587 4.59 27.65 2.95
N LYS A 588 5.73 28.35 3.07
CA LYS A 588 6.56 28.31 4.30
C LYS A 588 5.83 28.86 5.52
N ARG A 589 5.19 30.03 5.38
CA ARG A 589 4.41 30.66 6.46
C ARG A 589 3.30 29.73 6.93
N THR A 590 2.64 29.08 5.98
CA THR A 590 1.61 28.07 6.24
C THR A 590 2.18 26.87 6.99
N LEU A 591 3.34 26.33 6.58
CA LEU A 591 4.01 25.21 7.26
C LEU A 591 4.51 25.57 8.67
N ARG A 592 5.01 26.79 8.89
CA ARG A 592 5.42 27.27 10.22
C ARG A 592 4.24 27.39 11.17
N VAL A 593 3.15 28.05 10.74
CA VAL A 593 1.96 28.20 11.57
C VAL A 593 1.33 26.83 11.82
N ALA A 594 1.31 25.95 10.82
CA ALA A 594 0.91 24.55 10.95
C ALA A 594 1.69 23.80 12.05
N SER A 595 3.03 23.92 12.03
CA SER A 595 3.91 23.18 12.94
C SER A 595 3.70 23.53 14.42
N VAL A 596 3.21 24.75 14.71
CA VAL A 596 2.93 25.22 16.07
C VAL A 596 1.60 24.67 16.59
N ILE A 597 0.64 24.38 15.70
CA ILE A 597 -0.68 23.91 16.13
C ILE A 597 -0.64 22.41 16.48
N GLY A 598 0.21 21.60 15.81
CA GLY A 598 0.47 20.20 16.18
C GLY A 598 0.91 19.30 15.02
N ARG A 599 0.96 17.98 15.23
CA ARG A 599 1.15 16.97 14.15
C ARG A 599 -0.11 16.76 13.30
N GLN A 600 -1.25 17.14 13.86
CA GLN A 600 -2.59 17.05 13.31
C GLN A 600 -3.28 18.33 13.79
N PHE A 601 -3.74 19.17 12.86
CA PHE A 601 -4.36 20.44 13.22
C PHE A 601 -5.25 20.98 12.10
N PRO A 602 -6.18 21.86 12.44
CA PRO A 602 -7.19 22.35 11.51
C PRO A 602 -6.70 23.47 10.60
N LEU A 603 -7.02 23.43 9.31
CA LEU A 603 -6.94 24.54 8.39
C LEU A 603 -7.68 25.78 8.90
N ARG A 604 -8.89 25.69 9.50
CA ARG A 604 -9.57 26.89 10.02
C ARG A 604 -8.76 27.60 11.12
N VAL A 605 -8.07 26.83 11.97
CA VAL A 605 -7.15 27.38 12.99
C VAL A 605 -5.91 27.96 12.32
N LEU A 606 -5.34 27.25 11.35
CA LEU A 606 -4.22 27.72 10.55
C LEU A 606 -4.54 29.01 9.77
N GLU A 607 -5.69 29.12 9.12
CA GLU A 607 -6.19 30.30 8.41
C GLU A 607 -6.45 31.46 9.37
N ARG A 608 -7.06 31.20 10.53
CA ARG A 608 -7.32 32.24 11.54
C ARG A 608 -6.01 32.78 12.12
N VAL A 609 -5.04 31.91 12.39
CA VAL A 609 -3.71 32.29 12.91
C VAL A 609 -2.86 32.96 11.83
N LEU A 610 -2.92 32.51 10.57
CA LEU A 610 -2.28 33.18 9.43
C LEU A 610 -2.89 34.56 9.14
N GLY A 611 -4.20 34.72 9.34
CA GLY A 611 -4.92 35.97 9.16
C GLY A 611 -4.73 37.00 10.28
N GLN A 612 -4.37 36.59 11.49
CA GLN A 612 -4.05 37.49 12.62
C GLN A 612 -2.59 37.95 12.65
N ALA A 613 -1.67 37.23 12.00
CA ALA A 613 -0.24 37.55 11.96
C ALA A 613 0.16 38.48 10.79
N GLY A 614 -0.82 39.15 10.16
CA GLY A 614 -0.68 39.96 8.95
C GLY A 614 -1.13 41.41 9.10
N GLU A 615 -0.91 42.01 10.27
CA GLU A 615 -0.81 43.47 10.48
C GLU A 615 0.61 43.84 10.89
#